data_AF-A0A0D7BU51-F1
#
_entry.id   AF-A0A0D7BU51-F1
#
_cell.length_a   1.000
_cell.length_b   1.000
_cell.length_c   1.000
_cell.angle_alpha   90.00
_cell.angle_beta   90.00
_cell.angle_gamma   90.00
#
_symmetry.space_group_name_H-M   'P 1'
#
loop_
_entity.id
_entity.type
_entity.pdbx_description
1 polymer ?
#
loop_
_entity_poly.entity_id
_entity_poly.type
_entity_poly.pdbx_seq_one_letter_code
_entity_poly.pdbx_strand_id
1 'polypeptide(L)'
;MSASFRYSTASVNTIATALPLYAINDGRPPTYASFGIPHNSARADSRQALPSRLDGEPGTTHHLELRQHKGQPPWVTVEFSSHAHKETDVPHFCSGSTIKGSVSLVPYAFKNTRSISLQIRGRLVENPNRNISSTAIPPRSSTFCSTNEVLWSKSLAPIHPNSSGNCKIPFEVAFPSKMSPSPGAINTSPGLPPSFEEEICAVQVKYEITWLVEKAGLFKSVSRLHTQARYTPLVTPAPFTMLRQVAYHNGLPVPDYLADPDGWKNVSFAHFGKLSGKEMVVNGTLRLPKPLCYTRGYQVPICLEVVLQSPTDRDPGALFDVHLRRVVRLLKPGVTSKKPTDDEIARVDVRVGDVKWQREHREGQSVRLDGELYVHELLQPSCSLPISGIEYYVSVEPRRGVDWVLSHTSRTNALLQEPVEVASQLPSGPCPPSPVDSANRANWLRDPAGALGGQTGTGQPSISCLPTRSDGHSWTWV
;
A
#
# COMPACT_ATOMS: atom_id res chain seq x y z
N MET A 1 -43.39 25.70 11.32
CA MET A 1 -43.32 24.89 10.07
C MET A 1 -41.87 24.47 9.86
N SER A 2 -41.53 23.21 10.14
CA SER A 2 -40.17 22.69 9.94
C SER A 2 -40.05 22.15 8.52
N ALA A 3 -39.37 22.89 7.63
CA ALA A 3 -39.16 22.47 6.26
C ALA A 3 -38.04 21.41 6.23
N SER A 4 -38.39 20.15 6.01
CA SER A 4 -37.45 19.06 5.77
C SER A 4 -36.78 19.26 4.40
N PHE A 5 -35.51 19.63 4.40
CA PHE A 5 -34.72 19.76 3.18
C PHE A 5 -34.32 18.37 2.68
N ARG A 6 -34.88 17.95 1.54
CA ARG A 6 -34.46 16.74 0.82
C ARG A 6 -33.16 17.04 0.06
N TYR A 7 -32.07 16.41 0.45
CA TYR A 7 -30.82 16.42 -0.31
C TYR A 7 -30.91 15.35 -1.41
N SER A 8 -30.54 15.70 -2.64
CA SER A 8 -30.33 14.74 -3.72
C SER A 8 -28.84 14.38 -3.74
N THR A 9 -28.52 13.10 -3.55
CA THR A 9 -27.17 12.55 -3.59
C THR A 9 -27.07 11.54 -4.72
N ALA A 10 -26.13 11.72 -5.64
CA ALA A 10 -25.71 10.69 -6.59
C ALA A 10 -24.39 10.08 -6.10
N SER A 11 -24.26 8.76 -6.15
CA SER A 11 -23.05 8.01 -5.80
C SER A 11 -22.77 6.95 -6.87
N VAL A 12 -21.50 6.74 -7.20
CA VAL A 12 -21.04 5.62 -8.05
C VAL A 12 -20.64 4.45 -7.13
N ASN A 13 -20.98 3.21 -7.53
CA ASN A 13 -20.69 2.00 -6.77
C ASN A 13 -19.17 1.73 -6.69
N THR A 14 -18.67 1.37 -5.52
CA THR A 14 -17.25 1.07 -5.27
C THR A 14 -16.96 -0.42 -5.44
N ILE A 15 -15.83 -0.76 -6.10
CA ILE A 15 -15.24 -2.10 -6.08
C ILE A 15 -14.06 -2.10 -5.10
N ALA A 16 -14.09 -2.96 -4.09
CA ALA A 16 -13.02 -3.09 -3.08
C ALA A 16 -11.76 -3.71 -3.70
N THR A 17 -10.61 -3.05 -3.53
CA THR A 17 -9.29 -3.65 -3.77
C THR A 17 -8.82 -4.36 -2.51
N ALA A 18 -9.47 -5.47 -2.17
CA ALA A 18 -8.87 -6.40 -1.23
C ALA A 18 -7.61 -6.98 -1.88
N LEU A 19 -6.51 -7.10 -1.12
CA LEU A 19 -5.46 -8.03 -1.54
C LEU A 19 -6.13 -9.38 -1.77
N PRO A 20 -5.85 -10.07 -2.88
CA PRO A 20 -6.42 -11.38 -3.08
C PRO A 20 -6.06 -12.27 -1.89
N LEU A 21 -7.04 -13.00 -1.35
CA LEU A 21 -6.84 -13.94 -0.24
C LEU A 21 -5.71 -14.96 -0.51
N TYR A 22 -5.35 -15.21 -1.77
CA TYR A 22 -4.25 -16.08 -2.17
C TYR A 22 -2.84 -15.47 -2.01
N ALA A 23 -2.70 -14.16 -1.77
CA ALA A 23 -1.41 -13.57 -1.39
C ALA A 23 -0.97 -14.00 0.03
N ILE A 24 -1.80 -14.81 0.69
CA ILE A 24 -1.56 -15.48 1.94
C ILE A 24 -1.60 -17.00 1.66
N ASN A 25 -0.42 -17.63 1.70
CA ASN A 25 -0.15 -19.01 2.14
C ASN A 25 0.46 -20.05 1.18
N ASP A 26 1.20 -20.97 1.85
CA ASP A 26 1.74 -22.31 1.57
C ASP A 26 2.85 -22.54 0.52
N GLY A 27 4.08 -22.60 1.05
CA GLY A 27 5.30 -22.90 0.33
C GLY A 27 5.45 -24.35 -0.10
N ARG A 28 5.66 -24.55 -1.39
CA ARG A 28 6.58 -25.54 -1.94
C ARG A 28 7.42 -24.93 -3.07
N PRO A 29 8.67 -25.38 -3.27
CA PRO A 29 9.51 -24.94 -4.38
C PRO A 29 9.28 -25.80 -5.64
N PRO A 30 9.26 -25.22 -6.85
CA PRO A 30 9.34 -25.99 -8.09
C PRO A 30 10.80 -26.36 -8.41
N THR A 31 10.99 -27.53 -9.02
CA THR A 31 12.27 -28.04 -9.51
C THR A 31 12.59 -27.45 -10.89
N TYR A 32 13.82 -26.94 -11.05
CA TYR A 32 14.33 -26.49 -12.35
C TYR A 32 15.51 -27.35 -12.78
N ALA A 33 15.35 -28.02 -13.91
CA ALA A 33 16.44 -28.42 -14.78
C ALA A 33 16.61 -27.34 -15.86
N SER A 34 17.86 -27.06 -16.19
CA SER A 34 18.35 -26.17 -17.25
C SER A 34 17.59 -26.33 -18.57
N PHE A 35 17.48 -25.28 -19.40
CA PHE A 35 17.85 -25.27 -20.84
C PHE A 35 17.42 -23.98 -21.57
N GLY A 36 18.31 -23.51 -22.46
CA GLY A 36 18.09 -23.35 -23.91
C GLY A 36 17.02 -22.38 -24.43
N ILE A 37 17.46 -21.40 -25.23
CA ILE A 37 16.68 -20.47 -26.07
C ILE A 37 16.48 -21.11 -27.48
N PRO A 38 15.46 -20.79 -28.31
CA PRO A 38 14.00 -20.75 -28.09
C PRO A 38 13.21 -21.46 -29.24
N HIS A 39 11.87 -21.48 -29.17
CA HIS A 39 11.06 -21.44 -30.40
C HIS A 39 9.71 -20.74 -30.22
N ASN A 40 9.37 -19.95 -31.25
CA ASN A 40 8.14 -19.18 -31.46
C ASN A 40 6.85 -19.92 -31.09
N SER A 41 5.98 -19.25 -30.33
CA SER A 41 4.54 -19.34 -30.56
C SER A 41 3.83 -18.05 -30.16
N ALA A 42 3.11 -17.47 -31.13
CA ALA A 42 2.21 -16.36 -30.93
C ALA A 42 1.02 -16.84 -30.09
N ARG A 43 0.80 -16.22 -28.93
CA ARG A 43 -0.41 -16.43 -28.11
C ARG A 43 -0.88 -15.11 -27.55
N ALA A 44 -2.19 -14.89 -27.65
CA ALA A 44 -2.89 -13.65 -27.33
C ALA A 44 -2.59 -13.19 -25.90
N ASP A 45 -2.03 -11.99 -25.85
CA ASP A 45 -1.45 -11.31 -24.71
C ASP A 45 -2.54 -10.58 -23.91
N SER A 46 -3.10 -11.21 -22.88
CA SER A 46 -3.78 -10.50 -21.79
C SER A 46 -2.71 -9.87 -20.90
N ARG A 47 -2.01 -8.87 -21.44
CA ARG A 47 -1.07 -8.01 -20.74
C ARG A 47 -1.83 -7.15 -19.75
N GLN A 48 -2.01 -7.65 -18.52
CA GLN A 48 -1.99 -6.75 -17.37
C GLN A 48 -0.55 -6.22 -17.27
N ALA A 49 -0.30 -5.17 -18.05
CA ALA A 49 0.94 -4.42 -18.00
C ALA A 49 1.12 -3.92 -16.57
N LEU A 50 2.36 -3.96 -16.07
CA LEU A 50 2.75 -3.17 -14.91
C LEU A 50 2.17 -1.75 -15.06
N PRO A 51 1.91 -1.03 -13.96
CA PRO A 51 1.50 0.37 -14.01
C PRO A 51 2.65 1.28 -14.45
N SER A 52 3.29 0.99 -15.59
CA SER A 52 4.16 1.88 -16.37
C SER A 52 3.40 3.14 -16.86
N ARG A 53 2.09 3.23 -16.58
CA ARG A 53 1.22 4.36 -16.93
C ARG A 53 1.01 5.37 -15.81
N LEU A 54 1.58 5.17 -14.61
CA LEU A 54 1.41 6.18 -13.55
C LEU A 54 1.97 7.55 -13.94
N ASP A 55 2.96 7.61 -14.82
CA ASP A 55 3.54 8.85 -15.33
C ASP A 55 2.90 9.33 -16.66
N GLY A 56 1.89 8.62 -17.18
CA GLY A 56 1.21 8.97 -18.43
C GLY A 56 0.07 9.97 -18.22
N GLU A 57 -0.22 10.80 -19.23
CA GLU A 57 -1.39 11.70 -19.20
C GLU A 57 -2.69 10.93 -18.86
N PRO A 58 -3.60 11.52 -18.06
CA PRO A 58 -4.85 10.87 -17.70
C PRO A 58 -5.67 10.56 -18.96
N GLY A 59 -5.91 9.27 -19.19
CA GLY A 59 -6.55 8.79 -20.44
C GLY A 59 -8.04 8.51 -20.32
N THR A 60 -8.58 8.41 -19.09
CA THR A 60 -9.96 7.99 -18.87
C THR A 60 -10.80 9.14 -18.35
N THR A 61 -11.84 9.48 -19.09
CA THR A 61 -12.83 10.49 -18.70
C THR A 61 -13.96 9.84 -17.90
N HIS A 62 -14.35 10.50 -16.82
CA HIS A 62 -15.47 10.13 -15.95
C HIS A 62 -16.58 11.17 -16.06
N HIS A 63 -17.83 10.70 -15.99
CA HIS A 63 -19.02 11.51 -16.09
C HIS A 63 -19.89 11.37 -14.83
N LEU A 64 -20.23 12.51 -14.21
CA LEU A 64 -21.15 12.58 -13.07
C LEU A 64 -22.30 13.54 -13.38
N GLU A 65 -23.50 13.19 -12.93
CA GLU A 65 -24.72 13.93 -13.25
C GLU A 65 -25.56 14.22 -12.00
N LEU A 66 -26.18 15.41 -11.94
CA LEU A 66 -27.30 15.69 -11.05
C LEU A 66 -28.58 15.89 -11.82
N ARG A 67 -29.61 15.16 -11.40
CA ARG A 67 -30.97 15.27 -11.92
C ARG A 67 -31.89 15.72 -10.79
N GLN A 68 -32.85 16.58 -11.12
CA GLN A 68 -33.84 17.02 -10.14
C GLN A 68 -34.85 15.89 -9.85
N HIS A 69 -35.25 15.18 -10.91
CA HIS A 69 -36.15 14.04 -10.87
C HIS A 69 -35.66 12.93 -11.81
N LYS A 70 -35.98 11.68 -11.49
CA LYS A 70 -35.70 10.53 -12.38
C LYS A 70 -36.41 10.77 -13.73
N GLY A 71 -35.69 10.60 -14.84
CA GLY A 71 -36.21 10.81 -16.19
C GLY A 71 -36.07 12.23 -16.75
N GLN A 72 -35.75 13.23 -15.93
CA GLN A 72 -35.38 14.55 -16.44
C GLN A 72 -33.91 14.60 -16.89
N PRO A 73 -33.57 15.49 -17.84
CA PRO A 73 -32.17 15.74 -18.19
C PRO A 73 -31.39 16.24 -16.97
N PRO A 74 -30.08 15.94 -16.87
CA PRO A 74 -29.24 16.47 -15.81
C PRO A 74 -29.13 17.99 -15.93
N TRP A 75 -29.16 18.67 -14.78
CA TRP A 75 -29.00 20.13 -14.71
C TRP A 75 -27.58 20.54 -14.35
N VAL A 76 -26.79 19.61 -13.80
CA VAL A 76 -25.32 19.68 -13.71
C VAL A 76 -24.75 18.40 -14.28
N THR A 77 -23.75 18.55 -15.13
CA THR A 77 -22.88 17.45 -15.57
C THR A 77 -21.43 17.84 -15.27
N VAL A 78 -20.70 16.92 -14.67
CA VAL A 78 -19.26 17.05 -14.44
C VAL A 78 -18.56 16.01 -15.28
N GLU A 79 -17.54 16.46 -16.01
CA GLU A 79 -16.65 15.62 -16.81
C GLU A 79 -15.22 15.86 -16.31
N PHE A 80 -14.46 14.80 -16.01
CA PHE A 80 -13.06 14.96 -15.58
C PHE A 80 -12.23 13.72 -15.91
N SER A 81 -10.93 13.89 -16.07
CA SER A 81 -10.02 12.79 -16.47
C SER A 81 -9.22 12.23 -15.29
N SER A 82 -8.91 10.93 -15.33
CA SER A 82 -8.05 10.24 -14.36
C SER A 82 -7.18 9.15 -15.01
N HIS A 83 -6.34 8.48 -14.22
CA HIS A 83 -5.49 7.36 -14.65
C HIS A 83 -6.20 5.99 -14.53
N ALA A 84 -7.52 5.96 -14.27
CA ALA A 84 -8.28 4.72 -14.25
C ALA A 84 -8.25 3.98 -15.61
N HIS A 85 -8.49 2.67 -15.64
CA HIS A 85 -8.46 1.90 -16.89
C HIS A 85 -9.76 2.04 -17.70
N LYS A 86 -10.90 2.15 -17.01
CA LYS A 86 -12.24 2.32 -17.61
C LYS A 86 -12.99 3.45 -16.92
N GLU A 87 -13.94 4.05 -17.65
CA GLU A 87 -14.82 5.10 -17.12
C GLU A 87 -15.59 4.66 -15.87
N THR A 88 -15.99 3.39 -15.81
CA THR A 88 -16.73 2.80 -14.69
C THR A 88 -15.86 2.49 -13.46
N ASP A 89 -14.54 2.53 -13.61
CA ASP A 89 -13.63 2.26 -12.49
C ASP A 89 -13.56 3.48 -11.56
N VAL A 90 -13.17 3.24 -10.31
CA VAL A 90 -12.90 4.33 -9.36
C VAL A 90 -11.77 5.21 -9.94
N PRO A 91 -11.98 6.54 -10.05
CA PRO A 91 -10.96 7.46 -10.53
C PRO A 91 -9.63 7.29 -9.78
N HIS A 92 -8.53 7.26 -10.52
CA HIS A 92 -7.19 7.01 -9.95
C HIS A 92 -6.29 8.22 -10.19
N PHE A 93 -5.69 8.70 -9.12
CA PHE A 93 -4.72 9.80 -9.11
C PHE A 93 -3.42 9.35 -8.41
N CYS A 94 -2.34 10.03 -8.72
CA CYS A 94 -1.04 9.83 -8.09
C CYS A 94 -0.47 11.16 -7.59
N SER A 95 0.70 11.11 -6.95
CA SER A 95 1.37 12.34 -6.50
C SER A 95 1.66 13.26 -7.68
N GLY A 96 1.34 14.54 -7.54
CA GLY A 96 1.50 15.53 -8.61
C GLY A 96 0.41 15.52 -9.69
N SER A 97 -0.57 14.59 -9.65
CA SER A 97 -1.69 14.61 -10.58
C SER A 97 -2.48 15.92 -10.50
N THR A 98 -3.04 16.31 -11.65
CA THR A 98 -3.94 17.44 -11.76
C THR A 98 -5.29 16.96 -12.30
N ILE A 99 -6.37 17.34 -11.63
CA ILE A 99 -7.74 17.03 -12.03
C ILE A 99 -8.16 18.05 -13.09
N LYS A 100 -8.16 17.62 -14.36
CA LYS A 100 -8.63 18.41 -15.50
C LYS A 100 -10.06 18.00 -15.85
N GLY A 101 -10.91 18.97 -16.16
CA GLY A 101 -12.29 18.68 -16.49
C GLY A 101 -13.13 19.89 -16.82
N SER A 102 -14.44 19.69 -16.79
CA SER A 102 -15.42 20.77 -16.94
C SER A 102 -16.70 20.51 -16.16
N VAL A 103 -17.32 21.60 -15.69
CA VAL A 103 -18.67 21.58 -15.12
C VAL A 103 -19.61 22.24 -16.12
N SER A 104 -20.62 21.51 -16.57
CA SER A 104 -21.66 22.00 -17.46
C SER A 104 -22.95 22.20 -16.69
N LEU A 105 -23.56 23.38 -16.84
CA LEU A 105 -24.87 23.70 -16.28
C LEU A 105 -25.82 24.12 -17.39
N VAL A 106 -27.06 23.66 -17.26
CA VAL A 106 -28.17 24.17 -18.05
C VAL A 106 -28.44 25.65 -17.73
N PRO A 107 -28.89 26.48 -18.69
CA PRO A 107 -28.96 27.93 -18.53
C PRO A 107 -29.74 28.41 -17.29
N TYR A 108 -30.87 27.77 -16.97
CA TYR A 108 -31.66 28.15 -15.81
C TYR A 108 -30.95 27.84 -14.48
N ALA A 109 -30.17 26.77 -14.43
CA ALA A 109 -29.39 26.43 -13.25
C ALA A 109 -28.25 27.42 -13.07
N PHE A 110 -27.53 27.74 -14.15
CA PHE A 110 -26.42 28.69 -14.12
C PHE A 110 -26.83 30.07 -13.58
N LYS A 111 -27.97 30.61 -14.04
CA LYS A 111 -28.52 31.90 -13.53
C LYS A 111 -28.73 31.89 -12.01
N ASN A 112 -29.14 30.72 -11.49
CA ASN A 112 -29.43 30.49 -10.08
C ASN A 112 -28.22 29.96 -9.28
N THR A 113 -27.04 29.79 -9.88
CA THR A 113 -25.83 29.34 -9.18
C THR A 113 -25.01 30.55 -8.72
N ARG A 114 -24.63 30.58 -7.44
CA ARG A 114 -23.77 31.60 -6.84
C ARG A 114 -22.28 31.27 -7.03
N SER A 115 -21.92 30.03 -6.76
CA SER A 115 -20.54 29.55 -6.83
C SER A 115 -20.51 28.05 -7.13
N ILE A 116 -19.40 27.62 -7.69
CA ILE A 116 -19.06 26.23 -7.92
C ILE A 116 -17.65 26.04 -7.36
N SER A 117 -17.48 25.08 -6.46
CA SER A 117 -16.16 24.72 -5.93
C SER A 117 -15.90 23.23 -6.04
N LEU A 118 -14.62 22.87 -6.12
CA LEU A 118 -14.13 21.51 -6.05
C LEU A 118 -13.44 21.29 -4.71
N GLN A 119 -13.86 20.25 -4.01
CA GLN A 119 -13.30 19.86 -2.73
C GLN A 119 -12.69 18.47 -2.85
N ILE A 120 -11.44 18.32 -2.39
CA ILE A 120 -10.73 17.03 -2.33
C ILE A 120 -10.43 16.75 -0.87
N ARG A 121 -10.87 15.60 -0.36
CA ARG A 121 -10.70 15.19 1.03
C ARG A 121 -10.05 13.82 1.13
N GLY A 122 -9.03 13.70 1.99
CA GLY A 122 -8.46 12.43 2.42
C GLY A 122 -8.87 12.15 3.86
N ARG A 123 -9.41 10.95 4.09
CA ARG A 123 -9.96 10.53 5.38
C ARG A 123 -9.43 9.17 5.80
N LEU A 124 -9.13 9.05 7.08
CA LEU A 124 -8.98 7.77 7.76
C LEU A 124 -10.37 7.38 8.29
N VAL A 125 -10.91 6.27 7.79
CA VAL A 125 -12.25 5.77 8.12
C VAL A 125 -12.11 4.46 8.89
N GLU A 126 -12.87 4.31 9.97
CA GLU A 126 -12.93 3.05 10.72
C GLU A 126 -13.59 1.95 9.88
N ASN A 127 -13.04 0.73 9.96
CA ASN A 127 -13.64 -0.42 9.31
C ASN A 127 -14.74 -1.03 10.22
N PRO A 128 -16.04 -0.91 9.85
CA PRO A 128 -17.14 -1.34 10.69
C PRO A 128 -17.19 -2.86 10.92
N ASN A 129 -16.50 -3.64 10.08
CA ASN A 129 -16.48 -5.10 10.18
C ASN A 129 -15.63 -5.62 11.35
N ARG A 130 -14.95 -4.74 12.10
CA ARG A 130 -14.16 -5.13 13.26
C ARG A 130 -14.85 -4.75 14.57
N ASN A 131 -15.15 -5.78 15.36
CA ASN A 131 -15.58 -5.66 16.76
C ASN A 131 -14.41 -5.22 17.66
N ILE A 132 -13.80 -4.07 17.38
CA ILE A 132 -12.86 -3.44 18.30
C ILE A 132 -13.70 -2.56 19.23
N SER A 133 -13.51 -2.71 20.54
CA SER A 133 -14.28 -1.94 21.53
C SER A 133 -14.16 -0.44 21.25
N SER A 134 -15.31 0.20 20.98
CA SER A 134 -15.44 1.54 20.38
C SER A 134 -14.85 2.71 21.18
N THR A 135 -14.30 2.47 22.39
CA THR A 135 -13.81 3.53 23.27
C THR A 135 -12.38 3.98 22.98
N ALA A 136 -11.59 3.21 22.22
CA ALA A 136 -10.19 3.52 21.95
C ALA A 136 -9.93 4.11 20.54
N ILE A 137 -10.91 4.07 19.63
CA ILE A 137 -10.71 4.47 18.24
C ILE A 137 -11.05 5.97 18.08
N PRO A 138 -10.25 6.75 17.32
CA PRO A 138 -10.60 8.12 16.95
C PRO A 138 -12.03 8.24 16.41
N PRO A 139 -12.65 9.44 16.45
CA PRO A 139 -13.98 9.64 15.88
C PRO A 139 -14.05 9.02 14.48
N ARG A 140 -15.15 8.30 14.20
CA ARG A 140 -15.43 7.38 13.06
C ARG A 140 -14.85 7.74 11.68
N SER A 141 -14.47 8.99 11.46
CA SER A 141 -13.66 9.45 10.35
C SER A 141 -12.79 10.64 10.77
N SER A 142 -11.47 10.57 10.56
CA SER A 142 -10.55 11.71 10.70
C SER A 142 -10.11 12.21 9.34
N THR A 143 -10.24 13.52 9.09
CA THR A 143 -9.78 14.12 7.82
C THR A 143 -8.33 14.56 7.98
N PHE A 144 -7.42 13.96 7.21
CA PHE A 144 -5.99 14.29 7.24
C PHE A 144 -5.57 15.23 6.11
N CYS A 145 -6.39 15.40 5.06
CA CYS A 145 -6.19 16.44 4.07
C CYS A 145 -7.53 16.96 3.55
N SER A 146 -7.62 18.27 3.30
CA SER A 146 -8.79 18.89 2.68
C SER A 146 -8.35 20.10 1.87
N THR A 147 -8.62 20.10 0.57
CA THR A 147 -8.44 21.26 -0.31
C THR A 147 -9.80 21.66 -0.86
N ASN A 148 -10.04 22.95 -1.02
CA ASN A 148 -11.28 23.50 -1.59
C ASN A 148 -10.92 24.64 -2.52
N GLU A 149 -11.24 24.49 -3.81
CA GLU A 149 -10.92 25.45 -4.85
C GLU A 149 -12.20 25.97 -5.51
N VAL A 150 -12.34 27.29 -5.64
CA VAL A 150 -13.50 27.91 -6.28
C VAL A 150 -13.29 27.92 -7.78
N LEU A 151 -13.98 27.03 -8.50
CA LEU A 151 -13.91 26.92 -9.96
C LEU A 151 -14.57 28.11 -10.65
N TRP A 152 -15.69 28.58 -10.08
CA TRP A 152 -16.42 29.73 -10.57
C TRP A 152 -17.22 30.38 -9.45
N SER A 153 -17.36 31.70 -9.52
CA SER A 153 -18.35 32.43 -8.72
C SER A 153 -18.82 33.66 -9.48
N LYS A 154 -20.02 34.16 -9.14
CA LYS A 154 -20.56 35.38 -9.73
C LYS A 154 -19.64 36.61 -9.60
N SER A 155 -18.74 36.62 -8.62
CA SER A 155 -17.79 37.72 -8.38
C SER A 155 -16.48 37.61 -9.13
N LEU A 156 -16.09 36.42 -9.61
CA LEU A 156 -14.76 36.21 -10.21
C LEU A 156 -14.68 36.65 -11.68
N ALA A 157 -15.68 36.29 -12.50
CA ALA A 157 -15.81 36.78 -13.88
C ALA A 157 -17.20 36.43 -14.47
N PRO A 158 -17.79 37.32 -15.28
CA PRO A 158 -18.97 36.97 -16.07
C PRO A 158 -18.59 35.96 -17.16
N ILE A 159 -19.07 34.72 -17.04
CA ILE A 159 -18.97 33.74 -18.12
C ILE A 159 -20.13 33.99 -19.08
N HIS A 160 -19.81 34.23 -20.35
CA HIS A 160 -20.82 34.31 -21.40
C HIS A 160 -21.25 32.88 -21.75
N PRO A 161 -22.55 32.55 -21.63
CA PRO A 161 -23.06 31.26 -22.10
C PRO A 161 -22.79 31.12 -23.60
N ASN A 162 -22.57 29.89 -24.06
CA ASN A 162 -22.40 29.64 -25.48
C ASN A 162 -23.70 29.91 -26.26
N SER A 163 -23.66 29.78 -27.59
CA SER A 163 -24.83 30.00 -28.46
C SER A 163 -26.02 29.10 -28.13
N SER A 164 -25.82 27.95 -27.48
CA SER A 164 -26.90 27.06 -27.01
C SER A 164 -27.40 27.38 -25.59
N GLY A 165 -26.87 28.44 -24.96
CA GLY A 165 -27.23 28.86 -23.61
C GLY A 165 -26.62 28.00 -22.49
N ASN A 166 -25.88 26.95 -22.82
CA ASN A 166 -25.20 26.10 -21.84
C ASN A 166 -23.93 26.80 -21.35
N CYS A 167 -23.70 26.71 -20.04
CA CYS A 167 -22.47 27.21 -19.45
C CYS A 167 -21.54 26.02 -19.19
N LYS A 168 -20.39 25.99 -19.86
CA LYS A 168 -19.33 25.01 -19.66
C LYS A 168 -18.14 25.70 -19.01
N ILE A 169 -17.79 25.27 -17.80
CA ILE A 169 -16.77 25.89 -16.96
C ILE A 169 -15.59 24.91 -16.92
N PRO A 170 -14.52 25.13 -17.70
CA PRO A 170 -13.34 24.30 -17.62
C PRO A 170 -12.66 24.51 -16.26
N PHE A 171 -12.01 23.47 -15.74
CA PHE A 171 -11.22 23.56 -14.53
C PHE A 171 -9.98 22.69 -14.61
N GLU A 172 -8.98 23.10 -13.84
CA GLU A 172 -7.74 22.39 -13.65
C GLU A 172 -7.30 22.60 -12.19
N VAL A 173 -7.36 21.54 -11.38
CA VAL A 173 -7.11 21.60 -9.93
C VAL A 173 -6.06 20.58 -9.54
N ALA A 174 -4.98 21.02 -8.91
CA ALA A 174 -3.95 20.11 -8.44
C ALA A 174 -4.48 19.18 -7.34
N PHE A 175 -4.20 17.87 -7.46
CA PHE A 175 -4.48 16.94 -6.38
C PHE A 175 -3.58 17.30 -5.17
N PRO A 176 -4.09 17.28 -3.92
CA PRO A 176 -3.27 17.67 -2.78
C PRO A 176 -2.02 16.79 -2.69
N SER A 177 -0.87 17.39 -2.37
CA SER A 177 0.40 16.64 -2.26
C SER A 177 0.80 16.36 -0.82
N LYS A 178 0.23 17.10 0.13
CA LYS A 178 0.60 17.10 1.54
C LYS A 178 -0.63 16.96 2.44
N MET A 179 -0.43 16.34 3.59
CA MET A 179 -1.42 16.35 4.66
C MET A 179 -1.61 17.75 5.23
N SER A 180 -2.81 18.03 5.71
CA SER A 180 -3.08 19.23 6.50
C SER A 180 -2.25 19.18 7.79
N PRO A 181 -1.63 20.29 8.21
CA PRO A 181 -0.80 20.31 9.41
C PRO A 181 -1.65 19.92 10.62
N SER A 182 -1.25 18.85 11.32
CA SER A 182 -1.84 18.49 12.60
C SER A 182 -1.25 19.38 13.70
N PRO A 183 -2.07 19.92 14.62
CA PRO A 183 -1.55 20.64 15.78
C PRO A 183 -0.56 19.74 16.54
N GLY A 184 0.68 20.19 16.70
CA GLY A 184 1.73 19.47 17.46
C GLY A 184 2.62 18.50 16.66
N ALA A 185 2.44 18.35 15.35
CA ALA A 185 3.37 17.56 14.53
C ALA A 185 4.65 18.36 14.22
N ILE A 186 5.83 17.80 14.54
CA ILE A 186 7.14 18.41 14.30
C ILE A 186 7.47 18.35 12.79
N ASN A 187 7.41 19.49 12.11
CA ASN A 187 8.06 19.96 10.87
C ASN A 187 8.31 19.05 9.64
N THR A 188 8.00 17.76 9.64
CA THR A 188 7.98 16.95 8.42
C THR A 188 6.52 16.77 8.01
N SER A 189 6.04 17.57 7.06
CA SER A 189 4.71 17.33 6.47
C SER A 189 4.80 16.03 5.66
N PRO A 190 4.30 14.89 6.15
CA PRO A 190 4.44 13.65 5.41
C PRO A 190 3.59 13.75 4.14
N GLY A 191 4.04 13.08 3.08
CA GLY A 191 3.25 12.95 1.86
C GLY A 191 1.89 12.30 2.15
N LEU A 192 0.96 12.44 1.21
CA LEU A 192 -0.33 11.76 1.33
C LEU A 192 -0.17 10.22 1.36
N PRO A 193 -0.90 9.50 2.23
CA PRO A 193 -0.89 8.04 2.27
C PRO A 193 -1.56 7.45 1.02
N PRO A 194 -1.19 6.23 0.58
CA PRO A 194 -1.96 5.51 -0.43
C PRO A 194 -3.39 5.25 0.05
N SER A 195 -4.33 5.21 -0.89
CA SER A 195 -5.63 4.58 -0.64
C SER A 195 -5.44 3.12 -0.27
N PHE A 196 -6.01 2.70 0.85
CA PHE A 196 -6.03 1.29 1.23
C PHE A 196 -7.33 0.94 1.94
N GLU A 197 -7.84 -0.25 1.63
CA GLU A 197 -9.04 -0.83 2.22
C GLU A 197 -8.81 -2.33 2.36
N GLU A 198 -8.65 -2.79 3.59
CA GLU A 198 -8.38 -4.20 3.87
C GLU A 198 -9.27 -4.69 5.00
N GLU A 199 -9.84 -5.87 4.82
CA GLU A 199 -10.73 -6.50 5.80
C GLU A 199 -10.03 -6.76 7.14
N ILE A 200 -8.73 -7.05 7.07
CA ILE A 200 -7.94 -7.33 8.26
C ILE A 200 -7.51 -6.06 9.02
N CYS A 201 -7.64 -4.89 8.42
CA CYS A 201 -7.26 -3.62 9.02
C CYS A 201 -8.46 -2.94 9.71
N ALA A 202 -8.21 -2.35 10.88
CA ALA A 202 -9.21 -1.60 11.65
C ALA A 202 -9.55 -0.24 11.00
N VAL A 203 -8.71 0.22 10.09
CA VAL A 203 -8.83 1.52 9.43
C VAL A 203 -8.65 1.39 7.93
N GLN A 204 -9.17 2.37 7.21
CA GLN A 204 -9.11 2.52 5.77
C GLN A 204 -8.71 3.95 5.42
N VAL A 205 -7.97 4.12 4.33
CA VAL A 205 -7.64 5.45 3.79
C VAL A 205 -8.45 5.67 2.52
N LYS A 206 -9.37 6.64 2.58
CA LYS A 206 -10.30 6.98 1.48
C LYS A 206 -10.12 8.41 1.04
N TYR A 207 -10.19 8.64 -0.27
CA TYR A 207 -10.24 9.98 -0.85
C TYR A 207 -11.61 10.21 -1.50
N GLU A 208 -12.10 11.44 -1.37
CA GLU A 208 -13.38 11.88 -1.90
C GLU A 208 -13.16 13.17 -2.69
N ILE A 209 -13.71 13.23 -3.90
CA ILE A 209 -13.76 14.43 -4.74
C ILE A 209 -15.21 14.87 -4.77
N THR A 210 -15.47 16.11 -4.39
CA THR A 210 -16.82 16.68 -4.25
C THR A 210 -16.92 18.00 -4.99
N TRP A 211 -17.83 18.10 -5.97
CA TRP A 211 -18.23 19.36 -6.57
C TRP A 211 -19.41 19.94 -5.80
N LEU A 212 -19.25 21.15 -5.30
CA LEU A 212 -20.25 21.90 -4.55
C LEU A 212 -20.82 23.00 -5.43
N VAL A 213 -22.13 22.95 -5.69
CA VAL A 213 -22.86 23.94 -6.49
C VAL A 213 -23.77 24.71 -5.54
N GLU A 214 -23.37 25.92 -5.16
CA GLU A 214 -24.13 26.77 -4.26
C GLU A 214 -25.15 27.59 -5.05
N LYS A 215 -26.42 27.58 -4.63
CA LYS A 215 -27.47 28.39 -5.27
C LYS A 215 -27.45 29.84 -4.75
N ALA A 216 -27.82 30.77 -5.62
CA ALA A 216 -28.08 32.17 -5.30
C ALA A 216 -29.47 32.33 -4.69
N GLY A 217 -29.65 33.36 -3.85
CA GLY A 217 -30.92 33.71 -3.21
C GLY A 217 -30.90 33.60 -1.69
N LEU A 218 -32.06 33.88 -1.07
CA LEU A 218 -32.24 33.90 0.38
C LEU A 218 -32.08 32.51 1.02
N PHE A 219 -32.39 31.44 0.27
CA PHE A 219 -32.22 30.06 0.71
C PHE A 219 -30.94 29.46 0.12
N LYS A 220 -29.86 29.51 0.91
CA LYS A 220 -28.56 28.92 0.57
C LYS A 220 -28.68 27.39 0.57
N SER A 221 -29.01 26.81 -0.59
CA SER A 221 -28.91 25.37 -0.80
C SER A 221 -27.63 25.05 -1.54
N VAL A 222 -26.96 23.98 -1.11
CA VAL A 222 -25.73 23.47 -1.74
C VAL A 222 -26.04 22.10 -2.31
N SER A 223 -25.94 21.97 -3.63
CA SER A 223 -25.99 20.69 -4.30
C SER A 223 -24.60 20.06 -4.32
N ARG A 224 -24.53 18.73 -4.15
CA ARG A 224 -23.25 18.00 -4.06
C ARG A 224 -23.22 16.89 -5.10
N LEU A 225 -22.21 16.91 -5.96
CA LEU A 225 -21.76 15.72 -6.70
C LEU A 225 -20.51 15.23 -6.02
N HIS A 226 -20.38 13.92 -5.83
CA HIS A 226 -19.16 13.38 -5.30
C HIS A 226 -18.85 12.01 -5.89
N THR A 227 -17.58 11.67 -5.85
CA THR A 227 -17.08 10.33 -6.18
C THR A 227 -15.91 10.00 -5.27
N GLN A 228 -15.70 8.70 -5.03
CA GLN A 228 -14.47 8.24 -4.38
C GLN A 228 -13.31 8.31 -5.36
N ALA A 229 -12.11 8.45 -4.82
CA ALA A 229 -10.88 8.42 -5.59
C ALA A 229 -9.87 7.45 -4.97
N ARG A 230 -9.13 6.76 -5.82
CA ARG A 230 -7.92 6.04 -5.44
C ARG A 230 -6.73 6.99 -5.60
N TYR A 231 -5.86 7.00 -4.59
CA TYR A 231 -4.61 7.75 -4.62
C TYR A 231 -3.43 6.80 -4.43
N THR A 232 -2.37 6.97 -5.23
CA THR A 232 -1.10 6.26 -5.06
C THR A 232 0.04 7.27 -4.99
N PRO A 233 0.75 7.39 -3.84
CA PRO A 233 1.92 8.25 -3.78
C PRO A 233 3.00 7.70 -4.71
N LEU A 234 3.73 8.60 -5.36
CA LEU A 234 4.87 8.27 -6.20
C LEU A 234 6.13 8.32 -5.33
N VAL A 235 6.58 7.14 -4.91
CA VAL A 235 7.77 6.96 -4.07
C VAL A 235 8.83 6.34 -4.95
N THR A 236 9.94 7.06 -5.11
CA THR A 236 11.10 6.65 -5.90
C THR A 236 12.26 6.29 -4.95
N PRO A 237 12.80 5.07 -5.00
CA PRO A 237 14.01 4.73 -4.24
C PRO A 237 15.20 5.59 -4.67
N ALA A 238 16.18 5.71 -3.78
CA ALA A 238 17.48 6.27 -4.16
C ALA A 238 18.13 5.45 -5.30
N PRO A 239 19.00 6.06 -6.12
CA PRO A 239 19.75 5.31 -7.13
C PRO A 239 20.55 4.16 -6.51
N PHE A 240 20.73 3.07 -7.28
CA PHE A 240 21.63 1.97 -6.88
C PHE A 240 23.10 2.42 -6.89
N THR A 241 23.99 1.60 -6.32
CA THR A 241 25.44 1.77 -6.45
C THR A 241 25.89 1.76 -7.91
N MET A 242 27.01 2.43 -8.20
CA MET A 242 27.53 2.54 -9.57
C MET A 242 27.78 1.17 -10.21
N LEU A 243 28.36 0.21 -9.47
CA LEU A 243 28.62 -1.14 -9.98
C LEU A 243 27.32 -1.87 -10.36
N ARG A 244 26.27 -1.75 -9.54
CA ARG A 244 24.95 -2.33 -9.84
C ARG A 244 24.27 -1.63 -11.01
N GLN A 245 24.39 -0.31 -11.13
CA GLN A 245 23.88 0.43 -12.30
C GLN A 245 24.57 -0.02 -13.59
N VAL A 246 25.91 -0.18 -13.58
CA VAL A 246 26.67 -0.72 -14.72
C VAL A 246 26.23 -2.14 -15.04
N ALA A 247 26.00 -2.99 -14.04
CA ALA A 247 25.51 -4.34 -14.28
C ALA A 247 24.14 -4.34 -14.96
N TYR A 248 23.18 -3.55 -14.45
CA TYR A 248 21.86 -3.43 -15.07
C TYR A 248 21.90 -2.82 -16.47
N HIS A 249 22.72 -1.80 -16.68
CA HIS A 249 22.88 -1.17 -17.99
C HIS A 249 23.38 -2.15 -19.06
N ASN A 250 24.29 -3.05 -18.68
CA ASN A 250 24.91 -4.02 -19.58
C ASN A 250 24.23 -5.39 -19.57
N GLY A 251 23.12 -5.57 -18.82
CA GLY A 251 22.46 -6.86 -18.66
C GLY A 251 23.33 -7.93 -18.00
N LEU A 252 24.29 -7.51 -17.16
CA LEU A 252 25.19 -8.41 -16.43
C LEU A 252 24.51 -8.91 -15.14
N PRO A 253 24.97 -10.06 -14.59
CA PRO A 253 24.57 -10.50 -13.26
C PRO A 253 24.83 -9.41 -12.22
N VAL A 254 23.92 -9.29 -11.25
CA VAL A 254 24.07 -8.33 -10.14
C VAL A 254 25.36 -8.68 -9.37
N PRO A 255 26.24 -7.69 -9.12
CA PRO A 255 27.42 -7.90 -8.29
C PRO A 255 27.02 -8.45 -6.91
N ASP A 256 27.70 -9.49 -6.48
CA ASP A 256 27.50 -10.02 -5.14
C ASP A 256 28.07 -9.06 -4.08
N TYR A 257 27.90 -9.41 -2.81
CA TYR A 257 28.33 -8.54 -1.72
C TYR A 257 29.87 -8.45 -1.58
N LEU A 258 30.64 -9.34 -2.21
CA LEU A 258 32.09 -9.26 -2.22
C LEU A 258 32.57 -8.30 -3.31
N ALA A 259 31.91 -8.31 -4.47
CA ALA A 259 32.20 -7.42 -5.59
C ALA A 259 31.68 -5.98 -5.37
N ASP A 260 30.57 -5.81 -4.63
CA ASP A 260 29.96 -4.50 -4.35
C ASP A 260 29.55 -4.36 -2.87
N PRO A 261 30.49 -4.33 -1.91
CA PRO A 261 30.15 -4.29 -0.48
C PRO A 261 29.28 -3.10 -0.09
N ASP A 262 29.43 -1.97 -0.78
CA ASP A 262 28.65 -0.75 -0.56
C ASP A 262 27.18 -0.90 -1.00
N GLY A 263 26.92 -1.76 -1.99
CA GLY A 263 25.59 -2.05 -2.54
C GLY A 263 24.76 -3.02 -1.70
N TRP A 264 25.30 -3.49 -0.57
CA TRP A 264 24.62 -4.40 0.34
C TRP A 264 24.62 -3.86 1.78
N LYS A 265 23.58 -4.20 2.54
CA LYS A 265 23.50 -4.07 3.99
C LYS A 265 23.61 -5.46 4.60
N ASN A 266 24.60 -5.63 5.47
CA ASN A 266 24.78 -6.86 6.23
C ASN A 266 24.06 -6.71 7.58
N VAL A 267 23.21 -7.67 7.91
CA VAL A 267 22.44 -7.70 9.15
C VAL A 267 22.68 -9.03 9.83
N SER A 268 23.56 -9.03 10.81
CA SER A 268 23.94 -10.22 11.55
C SER A 268 22.98 -10.51 12.69
N PHE A 269 22.75 -11.79 12.96
CA PHE A 269 21.98 -12.27 14.09
C PHE A 269 22.70 -13.45 14.73
N ALA A 270 22.54 -13.59 16.04
CA ALA A 270 23.01 -14.73 16.81
C ALA A 270 21.85 -15.22 17.68
N HIS A 271 21.58 -16.52 17.63
CA HIS A 271 20.48 -17.09 18.38
C HIS A 271 20.89 -18.42 19.02
N PHE A 272 20.49 -18.59 20.28
CA PHE A 272 20.64 -19.83 21.02
C PHE A 272 19.27 -20.48 21.15
N GLY A 273 19.16 -21.74 20.76
CA GLY A 273 17.94 -22.51 20.89
C GLY A 273 18.21 -24.00 20.94
N LYS A 274 17.15 -24.79 20.72
CA LYS A 274 17.25 -26.25 20.65
C LYS A 274 16.84 -26.72 19.28
N LEU A 275 17.63 -27.60 18.67
CA LEU A 275 17.28 -28.32 17.45
C LEU A 275 17.19 -29.79 17.77
N SER A 276 15.99 -30.37 17.66
CA SER A 276 15.74 -31.78 18.03
C SER A 276 16.23 -32.11 19.45
N GLY A 277 15.96 -31.21 20.40
CA GLY A 277 16.34 -31.35 21.81
C GLY A 277 17.80 -31.01 22.15
N LYS A 278 18.68 -30.84 21.15
CA LYS A 278 20.08 -30.46 21.36
C LYS A 278 20.25 -28.96 21.34
N GLU A 279 21.01 -28.43 22.29
CA GLU A 279 21.35 -27.01 22.34
C GLU A 279 22.23 -26.64 21.14
N MET A 280 21.87 -25.55 20.48
CA MET A 280 22.54 -25.08 19.28
C MET A 280 22.60 -23.56 19.25
N VAL A 281 23.78 -23.05 18.91
CA VAL A 281 23.99 -21.64 18.57
C VAL A 281 24.03 -21.52 17.06
N VAL A 282 23.24 -20.59 16.56
CA VAL A 282 23.18 -20.22 15.15
C VAL A 282 23.64 -18.79 15.04
N ASN A 283 24.65 -18.58 14.21
CA ASN A 283 25.03 -17.25 13.77
C ASN A 283 24.63 -17.13 12.31
N GLY A 284 24.08 -16.00 11.92
CA GLY A 284 23.77 -15.76 10.53
C GLY A 284 23.94 -14.31 10.15
N THR A 285 24.05 -14.08 8.86
CA THR A 285 24.07 -12.74 8.27
C THR A 285 23.12 -12.72 7.08
N LEU A 286 22.07 -11.92 7.21
CA LEU A 286 21.19 -11.57 6.10
C LEU A 286 21.79 -10.38 5.35
N ARG A 287 21.92 -10.49 4.04
CA ARG A 287 22.39 -9.40 3.18
C ARG A 287 21.28 -8.92 2.28
N LEU A 288 21.01 -7.62 2.38
CA LEU A 288 19.95 -6.92 1.67
C LEU A 288 20.55 -5.89 0.70
N PRO A 289 20.05 -5.78 -0.54
CA PRO A 289 20.55 -4.79 -1.48
C PRO A 289 20.15 -3.38 -1.04
N LYS A 290 21.08 -2.42 -1.18
CA LYS A 290 20.80 -1.00 -0.96
C LYS A 290 20.32 -0.31 -2.26
N PRO A 291 19.47 0.72 -2.15
CA PRO A 291 18.81 1.17 -0.91
C PRO A 291 17.79 0.15 -0.40
N LEU A 292 17.47 0.21 0.90
CA LEU A 292 16.42 -0.64 1.53
C LEU A 292 15.00 -0.17 1.17
N CYS A 293 14.79 0.18 -0.09
CA CYS A 293 13.55 0.71 -0.62
C CYS A 293 13.29 -0.01 -1.95
N TYR A 294 12.31 -0.93 -1.95
CA TYR A 294 12.10 -1.89 -3.02
C TYR A 294 10.83 -1.56 -3.80
N THR A 295 10.96 -1.43 -5.11
CA THR A 295 9.82 -1.15 -5.99
C THR A 295 8.89 -2.37 -6.08
N ARG A 296 7.60 -2.16 -5.89
CA ARG A 296 6.58 -3.20 -6.09
C ARG A 296 6.57 -3.69 -7.55
N GLY A 297 6.29 -4.98 -7.74
CA GLY A 297 6.36 -5.68 -9.03
C GLY A 297 7.75 -6.18 -9.41
N TYR A 298 8.77 -5.97 -8.56
CA TYR A 298 10.15 -6.36 -8.82
C TYR A 298 10.63 -7.47 -7.88
N GLN A 299 11.68 -8.15 -8.32
CA GLN A 299 12.42 -9.12 -7.53
C GLN A 299 13.63 -8.45 -6.90
N VAL A 300 13.90 -8.81 -5.65
CA VAL A 300 15.00 -8.27 -4.84
C VAL A 300 15.94 -9.42 -4.54
N PRO A 301 17.22 -9.37 -4.93
CA PRO A 301 18.16 -10.43 -4.60
C PRO A 301 18.45 -10.43 -3.10
N ILE A 302 18.50 -11.60 -2.49
CA ILE A 302 18.72 -11.80 -1.04
C ILE A 302 19.80 -12.87 -0.88
N CYS A 303 20.72 -12.64 0.06
CA CYS A 303 21.69 -13.65 0.48
C CYS A 303 21.54 -13.90 1.99
N LEU A 304 21.48 -15.15 2.39
CA LEU A 304 21.50 -15.57 3.79
C LEU A 304 22.69 -16.49 3.99
N GLU A 305 23.59 -16.12 4.90
CA GLU A 305 24.65 -17.02 5.38
C GLU A 305 24.35 -17.43 6.80
N VAL A 306 24.49 -18.72 7.08
CA VAL A 306 24.27 -19.31 8.39
C VAL A 306 25.42 -20.21 8.75
N VAL A 307 25.92 -20.07 9.98
CA VAL A 307 26.94 -20.92 10.59
C VAL A 307 26.34 -21.56 11.83
N LEU A 308 26.34 -22.88 11.86
CA LEU A 308 25.92 -23.67 13.02
C LEU A 308 27.14 -24.02 13.86
N GLN A 309 27.13 -23.76 15.17
CA GLN A 309 28.28 -24.11 16.03
C GLN A 309 28.33 -25.62 16.37
N SER A 310 27.21 -26.33 16.20
CA SER A 310 27.09 -27.75 16.50
C SER A 310 26.80 -28.53 15.22
N PRO A 311 27.39 -29.73 15.02
CA PRO A 311 27.09 -30.56 13.87
C PRO A 311 25.62 -31.01 13.93
N THR A 312 24.92 -30.87 12.80
CA THR A 312 23.56 -31.34 12.62
C THR A 312 23.46 -32.13 11.32
N ASP A 313 22.56 -33.10 11.32
CA ASP A 313 22.12 -33.86 10.16
C ASP A 313 21.11 -33.10 9.29
N ARG A 314 20.50 -32.03 9.82
CA ARG A 314 19.53 -31.21 9.10
C ARG A 314 20.21 -30.23 8.19
N ASP A 315 19.58 -30.01 7.05
CA ASP A 315 19.93 -28.94 6.12
C ASP A 315 19.73 -27.56 6.77
N PRO A 316 20.79 -26.74 6.95
CA PRO A 316 20.67 -25.39 7.47
C PRO A 316 19.77 -24.48 6.63
N GLY A 317 19.72 -24.68 5.31
CA GLY A 317 18.80 -23.97 4.42
C GLY A 317 17.34 -24.34 4.62
N ALA A 318 17.07 -25.45 5.28
CA ALA A 318 15.73 -25.86 5.68
C ALA A 318 15.33 -25.38 7.08
N LEU A 319 16.22 -24.74 7.84
CA LEU A 319 15.95 -24.29 9.20
C LEU A 319 15.27 -22.93 9.25
N PHE A 320 15.40 -22.11 8.21
CA PHE A 320 14.94 -20.73 8.20
C PHE A 320 14.08 -20.42 6.99
N ASP A 321 13.07 -19.57 7.20
CA ASP A 321 12.29 -18.94 6.16
C ASP A 321 12.56 -17.43 6.18
N VAL A 322 12.83 -16.87 5.01
CA VAL A 322 12.97 -15.42 4.84
C VAL A 322 11.79 -14.90 4.05
N HIS A 323 11.17 -13.83 4.54
CA HIS A 323 9.95 -13.30 3.94
C HIS A 323 9.82 -11.79 4.14
N LEU A 324 9.00 -11.18 3.30
CA LEU A 324 8.55 -9.81 3.44
C LEU A 324 7.31 -9.80 4.35
N ARG A 325 7.40 -9.06 5.44
CA ARG A 325 6.27 -8.77 6.32
C ARG A 325 5.78 -7.37 6.08
N ARG A 326 4.48 -7.20 6.20
CA ARG A 326 3.82 -5.90 6.24
C ARG A 326 3.15 -5.73 7.58
N VAL A 327 3.41 -4.59 8.19
CA VAL A 327 2.84 -4.19 9.46
C VAL A 327 1.99 -2.96 9.25
N VAL A 328 0.70 -3.07 9.56
CA VAL A 328 -0.21 -1.93 9.63
C VAL A 328 -0.49 -1.63 11.09
N ARG A 329 -0.12 -0.42 11.54
CA ARG A 329 -0.32 0.03 12.92
C ARG A 329 -1.49 1.00 13.00
N LEU A 330 -2.18 0.98 14.13
CA LEU A 330 -3.14 2.00 14.54
C LEU A 330 -2.72 2.50 15.93
N LEU A 331 -2.45 3.79 16.06
CA LEU A 331 -2.01 4.43 17.30
C LEU A 331 -3.13 5.25 17.93
N LYS A 332 -3.07 5.42 19.25
CA LYS A 332 -3.98 6.29 20.02
C LYS A 332 -3.89 7.74 19.54
N PRO A 333 -5.01 8.42 19.30
CA PRO A 333 -5.00 9.84 18.94
C PRO A 333 -4.38 10.69 20.05
N GLY A 334 -3.58 11.69 19.66
CA GLY A 334 -3.08 12.71 20.58
C GLY A 334 -1.96 12.26 21.52
N VAL A 335 -1.48 11.02 21.41
CA VAL A 335 -0.33 10.58 22.21
C VAL A 335 0.96 10.83 21.44
N THR A 336 1.77 11.75 21.96
CA THR A 336 3.12 12.07 21.45
C THR A 336 4.19 11.23 22.15
N SER A 337 3.82 10.06 22.69
CA SER A 337 4.71 9.28 23.55
C SER A 337 6.00 8.96 22.82
N LYS A 338 7.11 9.11 23.53
CA LYS A 338 8.45 8.72 23.04
C LYS A 338 8.56 7.21 22.79
N LYS A 339 7.58 6.40 23.26
CA LYS A 339 7.53 4.95 23.07
C LYS A 339 6.26 4.56 22.30
N PRO A 340 6.36 4.24 21.00
CA PRO A 340 5.21 3.90 20.14
C PRO A 340 4.40 2.70 20.63
N THR A 341 5.03 1.80 21.38
CA THR A 341 4.49 0.49 21.74
C THR A 341 3.33 0.55 22.76
N ASP A 342 3.28 1.59 23.59
CA ASP A 342 2.26 1.76 24.63
C ASP A 342 0.96 2.38 24.08
N ASP A 343 1.05 2.97 22.88
CA ASP A 343 -0.03 3.68 22.20
C ASP A 343 -0.63 2.89 21.04
N GLU A 344 -0.14 1.69 20.77
CA GLU A 344 -0.66 0.82 19.73
C GLU A 344 -2.04 0.27 20.14
N ILE A 345 -3.10 0.70 19.44
CA ILE A 345 -4.47 0.20 19.60
C ILE A 345 -4.61 -1.14 18.90
N ALA A 346 -4.10 -1.21 17.67
CA ALA A 346 -4.19 -2.39 16.84
C ALA A 346 -2.93 -2.53 15.99
N ARG A 347 -2.53 -3.79 15.80
CA ARG A 347 -1.43 -4.20 14.95
C ARG A 347 -1.91 -5.31 14.03
N VAL A 348 -1.67 -5.14 12.74
CA VAL A 348 -1.86 -6.19 11.75
C VAL A 348 -0.49 -6.51 11.17
N ASP A 349 -0.03 -7.73 11.39
CA ASP A 349 1.30 -8.18 10.99
C ASP A 349 1.15 -9.41 10.10
N VAL A 350 1.38 -9.24 8.80
CA VAL A 350 1.12 -10.27 7.79
C VAL A 350 2.33 -10.52 6.89
N ARG A 351 2.56 -11.78 6.56
CA ARG A 351 3.49 -12.20 5.51
C ARG A 351 2.88 -11.83 4.15
N VAL A 352 3.65 -11.15 3.31
CA VAL A 352 3.20 -10.63 2.01
C VAL A 352 4.14 -10.97 0.85
N GLY A 353 5.22 -11.70 1.12
CA GLY A 353 6.16 -12.14 0.10
C GLY A 353 7.16 -13.14 0.68
N ASP A 354 7.71 -13.98 -0.17
CA ASP A 354 8.56 -15.11 0.19
C ASP A 354 9.87 -15.05 -0.58
N VAL A 355 10.98 -15.38 0.08
CA VAL A 355 12.23 -15.63 -0.63
C VAL A 355 12.19 -17.02 -1.27
N LYS A 356 12.57 -17.10 -2.55
CA LYS A 356 12.88 -18.38 -3.20
C LYS A 356 14.38 -18.50 -3.38
N TRP A 357 14.94 -19.55 -2.78
CA TRP A 357 16.35 -19.88 -2.90
C TRP A 357 16.63 -20.50 -4.26
N GLN A 358 17.69 -20.04 -4.92
CA GLN A 358 18.12 -20.51 -6.24
C GLN A 358 19.45 -21.27 -6.16
N ARG A 359 20.37 -20.78 -5.32
CA ARG A 359 21.70 -21.37 -5.15
C ARG A 359 21.96 -21.60 -3.69
N GLU A 360 22.61 -22.72 -3.43
CA GLU A 360 23.06 -23.12 -2.11
C GLU A 360 24.53 -23.51 -2.21
N HIS A 361 25.33 -22.97 -1.30
CA HIS A 361 26.74 -23.31 -1.16
C HIS A 361 26.99 -23.76 0.27
N ARG A 362 27.62 -24.93 0.44
CA ARG A 362 27.91 -25.52 1.74
C ARG A 362 29.41 -25.67 1.93
N GLU A 363 29.87 -25.25 3.10
CA GLU A 363 31.24 -25.44 3.55
C GLU A 363 31.24 -25.81 5.04
N GLY A 364 31.35 -27.11 5.32
CA GLY A 364 31.27 -27.64 6.69
C GLY A 364 29.92 -27.33 7.35
N GLN A 365 29.94 -26.51 8.40
CA GLN A 365 28.75 -26.07 9.13
C GLN A 365 28.21 -24.71 8.65
N SER A 366 28.83 -24.14 7.61
CA SER A 366 28.40 -22.89 6.97
C SER A 366 27.56 -23.20 5.74
N VAL A 367 26.44 -22.49 5.61
CA VAL A 367 25.57 -22.54 4.44
C VAL A 367 25.29 -21.12 3.97
N ARG A 368 25.50 -20.89 2.68
CA ARG A 368 25.10 -19.69 1.97
C ARG A 368 23.94 -20.02 1.04
N LEU A 369 22.87 -19.26 1.16
CA LEU A 369 21.70 -19.32 0.30
C LEU A 369 21.59 -18.00 -0.48
N ASP A 370 21.62 -18.07 -1.81
CA ASP A 370 21.30 -16.94 -2.67
C ASP A 370 19.90 -17.16 -3.26
N GLY A 371 19.04 -16.16 -3.11
CA GLY A 371 17.65 -16.22 -3.54
C GLY A 371 17.08 -14.88 -3.95
N GLU A 372 15.78 -14.87 -4.24
CA GLU A 372 15.04 -13.69 -4.67
C GLU A 372 13.75 -13.53 -3.87
N LEU A 373 13.51 -12.31 -3.41
CA LEU A 373 12.26 -11.88 -2.79
C LEU A 373 11.41 -11.15 -3.82
N TYR A 374 10.22 -11.66 -4.12
CA TYR A 374 9.27 -10.94 -4.98
C TYR A 374 8.44 -9.95 -4.16
N VAL A 375 8.49 -8.66 -4.53
CA VAL A 375 7.64 -7.61 -3.96
C VAL A 375 6.39 -7.51 -4.82
N HIS A 376 5.25 -7.98 -4.33
CA HIS A 376 4.04 -8.08 -5.15
C HIS A 376 3.56 -6.70 -5.65
N GLU A 377 3.14 -6.60 -6.92
CA GLU A 377 2.78 -5.33 -7.58
C GLU A 377 1.58 -4.59 -6.94
N LEU A 378 0.68 -5.34 -6.30
CA LEU A 378 -0.49 -4.80 -5.58
C LEU A 378 -0.17 -4.31 -4.16
N LEU A 379 1.08 -4.45 -3.69
CA LEU A 379 1.44 -3.90 -2.39
C LEU A 379 1.32 -2.37 -2.42
N GLN A 380 0.82 -1.85 -1.31
CA GLN A 380 0.77 -0.41 -1.09
C GLN A 380 2.19 0.09 -0.79
N PRO A 381 2.57 1.28 -1.27
CA PRO A 381 3.84 1.87 -0.86
C PRO A 381 3.85 2.13 0.65
N SER A 382 5.05 2.11 1.23
CA SER A 382 5.25 2.48 2.64
C SER A 382 4.68 3.86 2.93
N CYS A 383 4.04 4.03 4.08
CA CYS A 383 3.48 5.32 4.47
C CYS A 383 3.45 5.50 5.99
N SER A 384 3.50 6.75 6.42
CA SER A 384 3.38 7.14 7.82
C SER A 384 2.26 8.17 7.98
N LEU A 385 1.35 7.90 8.91
CA LEU A 385 0.27 8.79 9.32
C LEU A 385 0.38 9.08 10.82
N PRO A 386 -0.20 10.19 11.31
CA PRO A 386 -0.15 10.53 12.75
C PRO A 386 -0.68 9.42 13.66
N ILE A 387 -1.67 8.65 13.18
CA ILE A 387 -2.33 7.59 13.96
C ILE A 387 -2.30 6.23 13.26
N SER A 388 -1.62 6.09 12.13
CA SER A 388 -1.53 4.81 11.41
C SER A 388 -0.30 4.75 10.51
N GLY A 389 0.01 3.62 9.90
CA GLY A 389 1.11 3.53 8.95
C GLY A 389 1.19 2.15 8.34
N ILE A 390 1.81 2.08 7.16
CA ILE A 390 2.15 0.83 6.48
C ILE A 390 3.67 0.73 6.49
N GLU A 391 4.18 -0.23 7.24
CA GLU A 391 5.60 -0.53 7.37
C GLU A 391 5.89 -1.90 6.76
N TYR A 392 7.12 -2.08 6.27
CA TYR A 392 7.56 -3.36 5.74
C TYR A 392 8.88 -3.78 6.40
N TYR A 393 9.06 -5.09 6.50
CA TYR A 393 10.26 -5.67 7.07
C TYR A 393 10.64 -6.93 6.33
N VAL A 394 11.94 -7.14 6.10
CA VAL A 394 12.44 -8.47 5.76
C VAL A 394 12.76 -9.18 7.06
N SER A 395 12.11 -10.31 7.29
CA SER A 395 12.29 -11.11 8.50
C SER A 395 12.90 -12.47 8.20
N VAL A 396 13.75 -12.91 9.12
CA VAL A 396 14.24 -14.29 9.19
C VAL A 396 13.50 -14.96 10.33
N GLU A 397 12.72 -16.00 10.02
CA GLU A 397 12.01 -16.79 11.01
C GLU A 397 12.49 -18.25 10.95
N PRO A 398 12.42 -18.98 12.06
CA PRO A 398 12.62 -20.41 12.01
C PRO A 398 11.49 -21.07 11.22
N ARG A 399 11.83 -22.06 10.39
CA ARG A 399 10.83 -22.83 9.65
C ARG A 399 9.92 -23.58 10.62
N ARG A 400 8.62 -23.70 10.27
CA ARG A 400 7.65 -24.47 11.06
C ARG A 400 8.15 -25.91 11.27
N GLY A 401 7.97 -26.42 12.50
CA GLY A 401 8.44 -27.75 12.90
C GLY A 401 9.90 -27.80 13.35
N VAL A 402 10.56 -26.65 13.48
CA VAL A 402 11.83 -26.52 14.18
C VAL A 402 11.58 -25.89 15.54
N ASP A 403 11.81 -26.66 16.62
CA ASP A 403 11.51 -26.27 18.00
C ASP A 403 12.51 -25.25 18.57
N TRP A 404 12.55 -24.05 18.00
CA TRP A 404 13.32 -22.95 18.55
C TRP A 404 12.60 -22.38 19.77
N VAL A 405 13.12 -22.69 20.96
CA VAL A 405 12.73 -21.98 22.18
C VAL A 405 13.38 -20.60 22.15
N LEU A 406 12.64 -19.60 21.66
CA LEU A 406 13.07 -18.20 21.73
C LEU A 406 13.14 -17.81 23.21
N SER A 407 14.35 -17.52 23.70
CA SER A 407 14.57 -17.09 25.09
C SER A 407 13.93 -15.74 25.43
N HIS A 408 13.52 -14.99 24.41
CA HIS A 408 12.91 -13.67 24.55
C HIS A 408 11.46 -13.69 24.11
N THR A 409 10.59 -13.05 24.90
CA THR A 409 9.16 -12.83 24.63
C THR A 409 8.92 -11.74 23.57
N SER A 410 9.71 -11.72 22.49
CA SER A 410 9.44 -10.80 21.39
C SER A 410 8.05 -11.08 20.83
N ARG A 411 7.30 -10.02 20.51
CA ARG A 411 5.94 -10.14 19.93
C ARG A 411 5.94 -10.86 18.57
N THR A 412 7.11 -11.00 17.95
CA THR A 412 7.36 -11.68 16.68
C THR A 412 8.22 -12.90 16.93
N ASN A 413 7.95 -14.00 16.20
CA ASN A 413 8.80 -15.20 16.17
C ASN A 413 10.05 -15.02 15.29
N ALA A 414 10.31 -13.80 14.81
CA ALA A 414 11.45 -13.47 13.97
C ALA A 414 12.76 -13.47 14.76
N LEU A 415 13.75 -14.21 14.25
CA LEU A 415 15.14 -14.16 14.71
C LEU A 415 15.80 -12.83 14.36
N LEU A 416 15.40 -12.29 13.21
CA LEU A 416 15.85 -11.00 12.70
C LEU A 416 14.69 -10.31 11.99
N GLN A 417 14.60 -9.00 12.15
CA GLN A 417 13.66 -8.16 11.42
C GLN A 417 14.35 -6.86 11.01
N GLU A 418 14.50 -6.64 9.70
CA GLU A 418 15.13 -5.45 9.14
C GLU A 418 14.09 -4.59 8.42
N PRO A 419 13.89 -3.32 8.81
CA PRO A 419 12.94 -2.44 8.15
C PRO A 419 13.34 -2.15 6.71
N VAL A 420 12.35 -2.17 5.82
CA VAL A 420 12.49 -1.81 4.41
C VAL A 420 11.30 -0.95 3.98
N GLU A 421 11.47 -0.19 2.92
CA GLU A 421 10.40 0.54 2.29
C GLU A 421 9.91 -0.18 1.03
N VAL A 422 8.60 -0.08 0.75
CA VAL A 422 8.04 -0.46 -0.55
C VAL A 422 7.72 0.80 -1.33
N ALA A 423 8.28 0.89 -2.53
CA ALA A 423 8.16 2.02 -3.43
C ALA A 423 7.18 1.73 -4.57
N SER A 424 6.60 2.79 -5.14
CA SER A 424 5.65 2.70 -6.26
C SER A 424 6.28 3.00 -7.62
N GLN A 425 7.46 3.64 -7.64
CA GLN A 425 8.25 3.93 -8.82
C GLN A 425 9.61 3.23 -8.77
N LEU A 426 10.22 3.13 -9.94
CA LEU A 426 11.58 2.66 -10.09
C LEU A 426 12.60 3.73 -9.67
N PRO A 427 13.79 3.33 -9.18
CA PRO A 427 14.87 4.28 -8.98
C PRO A 427 15.28 4.92 -10.31
N SER A 428 15.79 6.14 -10.25
CA SER A 428 16.39 6.78 -11.42
C SER A 428 17.60 5.99 -11.93
N GLY A 429 17.79 5.95 -13.25
CA GLY A 429 18.89 5.23 -13.91
C GLY A 429 18.51 3.82 -14.40
N PRO A 430 19.52 2.97 -14.69
CA PRO A 430 19.30 1.59 -15.11
C PRO A 430 18.51 0.80 -14.06
N CYS A 431 17.42 0.18 -14.50
CA CYS A 431 16.53 -0.59 -13.63
C CYS A 431 16.86 -2.09 -13.70
N PRO A 432 16.52 -2.87 -12.67
CA PRO A 432 16.64 -4.32 -12.75
C PRO A 432 15.83 -4.83 -13.95
N PRO A 433 16.31 -5.84 -14.68
CA PRO A 433 15.54 -6.43 -15.76
C PRO A 433 14.18 -6.87 -15.23
N SER A 434 13.12 -6.51 -15.95
CA SER A 434 11.75 -6.84 -15.54
C SER A 434 11.61 -8.37 -15.48
N PRO A 435 10.97 -8.93 -14.43
CA PRO A 435 10.68 -10.37 -14.39
C PRO A 435 9.82 -10.84 -15.56
N VAL A 436 9.10 -9.92 -16.22
CA VAL A 436 8.15 -10.20 -17.30
C VAL A 436 8.83 -10.80 -18.54
N ASP A 437 10.13 -10.56 -18.75
CA ASP A 437 10.89 -11.16 -19.86
C ASP A 437 11.42 -12.57 -19.53
N SER A 438 11.32 -12.99 -18.27
CA SER A 438 11.62 -14.37 -17.90
C SER A 438 10.37 -15.23 -18.09
N ALA A 439 10.50 -16.37 -18.78
CA ALA A 439 9.45 -17.39 -18.93
C ALA A 439 8.86 -17.89 -17.59
N ASN A 440 9.43 -17.45 -16.46
CA ASN A 440 9.15 -17.90 -15.11
C ASN A 440 7.94 -17.23 -14.44
N ARG A 441 7.41 -16.07 -14.92
CA ARG A 441 6.23 -15.42 -14.27
C ARG A 441 5.04 -16.38 -14.12
N ALA A 442 4.85 -17.27 -15.09
CA ALA A 442 3.79 -18.28 -15.03
C ALA A 442 3.97 -19.26 -13.87
N ASN A 443 5.19 -19.64 -13.51
CA ASN A 443 5.47 -20.57 -12.41
C ASN A 443 5.29 -19.89 -11.04
N TRP A 444 5.50 -18.58 -10.95
CA TRP A 444 5.25 -17.81 -9.73
C TRP A 444 3.76 -17.61 -9.43
N LEU A 445 2.92 -17.56 -10.46
CA LEU A 445 1.48 -17.34 -10.33
C LEU A 445 0.64 -18.63 -10.34
N ARG A 446 1.21 -19.79 -10.70
CA ARG A 446 0.43 -21.02 -11.00
C ARG A 446 0.22 -22.03 -9.87
N ASP A 447 0.80 -21.89 -8.69
CA ASP A 447 0.52 -22.84 -7.60
C ASP A 447 -0.32 -22.25 -6.47
N PRO A 448 -1.64 -22.52 -6.51
CA PRO A 448 -2.38 -22.80 -5.27
C PRO A 448 -3.30 -24.03 -5.34
N ALA A 449 -3.25 -24.86 -6.39
CA ALA A 449 -4.20 -25.97 -6.58
C ALA A 449 -3.51 -27.31 -6.85
N GLY A 450 -2.86 -27.89 -5.83
CA GLY A 450 -2.25 -29.21 -6.00
C GLY A 450 -1.63 -29.82 -4.74
N ALA A 451 -2.42 -30.08 -3.70
CA ALA A 451 -2.25 -31.23 -2.77
C ALA A 451 -3.23 -31.10 -1.59
N LEU A 452 -4.49 -31.52 -1.77
CA LEU A 452 -5.35 -31.89 -0.66
C LEU A 452 -4.89 -33.25 -0.15
N GLY A 453 -4.35 -33.27 1.07
CA GLY A 453 -3.92 -34.48 1.75
C GLY A 453 -3.13 -34.19 3.03
N GLY A 454 -3.67 -33.37 3.93
CA GLY A 454 -3.02 -33.10 5.22
C GLY A 454 -3.75 -32.03 6.02
N GLN A 455 -4.16 -32.41 7.24
CA GLN A 455 -4.95 -31.67 8.23
C GLN A 455 -4.86 -30.12 8.18
N THR A 456 -6.02 -29.49 8.11
CA THR A 456 -6.22 -28.05 8.31
C THR A 456 -5.86 -27.64 9.74
N GLY A 457 -4.63 -27.18 9.94
CA GLY A 457 -4.29 -26.32 11.07
C GLY A 457 -4.65 -24.88 10.70
N THR A 458 -5.71 -24.35 11.30
CA THR A 458 -6.13 -22.95 11.17
C THR A 458 -5.07 -22.04 11.78
N GLY A 459 -4.09 -21.59 10.97
CA GLY A 459 -3.21 -20.49 11.34
C GLY A 459 -4.00 -19.19 11.33
N GLN A 460 -4.63 -18.83 12.45
CA GLN A 460 -5.23 -17.50 12.62
C GLN A 460 -4.14 -16.43 12.48
N PRO A 461 -4.41 -15.29 11.81
CA PRO A 461 -3.54 -14.13 11.93
C PRO A 461 -3.39 -13.79 13.41
N SER A 462 -2.15 -13.65 13.89
CA SER A 462 -1.85 -13.29 15.27
C SER A 462 -2.26 -11.83 15.49
N ILE A 463 -3.50 -11.62 15.90
CA ILE A 463 -4.02 -10.33 16.30
C ILE A 463 -3.76 -10.22 17.79
N SER A 464 -2.76 -9.44 18.19
CA SER A 464 -2.54 -9.10 19.58
C SER A 464 -3.33 -7.84 19.91
N CYS A 465 -4.49 -8.00 20.57
CA CYS A 465 -5.14 -6.91 21.28
C CYS A 465 -4.48 -6.78 22.66
N LEU A 466 -3.97 -5.60 23.01
CA LEU A 466 -3.42 -5.38 24.35
C LEU A 466 -4.57 -5.38 25.37
N PRO A 467 -4.44 -6.06 26.53
CA PRO A 467 -5.41 -5.92 27.61
C PRO A 467 -5.40 -4.48 28.12
N THR A 468 -6.56 -3.83 28.12
CA THR A 468 -6.75 -2.54 28.78
C THR A 468 -6.61 -2.73 30.28
N ARG A 469 -5.53 -2.19 30.87
CA ARG A 469 -5.32 -2.15 32.31
C ARG A 469 -6.41 -1.26 32.93
N SER A 470 -7.40 -1.86 33.59
CA SER A 470 -8.38 -1.15 34.39
C SER A 470 -7.73 -0.77 35.73
N ASP A 471 -7.14 0.42 35.81
CA ASP A 471 -6.68 0.96 37.09
C ASP A 471 -7.91 1.39 37.91
N GLY A 472 -8.43 0.45 38.70
CA GLY A 472 -9.36 0.73 39.79
C GLY A 472 -8.58 1.19 41.02
N HIS A 473 -8.34 2.49 41.15
CA HIS A 473 -7.90 3.10 42.41
C HIS A 473 -9.01 4.01 42.94
N SER A 474 -9.81 3.48 43.86
CA SER A 474 -10.58 4.31 44.79
C SER A 474 -9.63 4.85 45.84
N TRP A 475 -9.43 6.17 45.86
CA TRP A 475 -8.88 6.87 47.01
C TRP A 475 -10.04 7.49 47.78
N THR A 476 -10.37 6.90 48.92
CA THR A 476 -11.11 7.58 50.00
C THR A 476 -10.11 8.41 50.80
N TRP A 477 -10.33 9.72 50.86
CA TRP A 477 -9.67 10.61 51.80
C TRP A 477 -10.46 10.65 53.12
N VAL A 478 -9.72 10.66 54.24
CA VAL A 478 -10.12 11.28 55.51
C VAL A 478 -9.64 12.72 55.47
#